data_AF-A0AAN6P812-F1
#
_entry.id   AF-A0AAN6P812-F1
#
_cell.length_a   1.000
_cell.length_b   1.000
_cell.length_c   1.000
_cell.angle_alpha   90.00
_cell.angle_beta   90.00
_cell.angle_gamma   90.00
#
_symmetry.space_group_name_H-M   'P 1'
#
loop_
_entity.id
_entity.type
_entity.pdbx_description
1 polymer ?
#
loop_
_entity_poly.entity_id
_entity_poly.type
_entity_poly.pdbx_seq_one_letter_code
_entity_poly.pdbx_strand_id
1 'polypeptide(L)'
;MATYTNTTSRVPDPVSGHQPVLDPELACRAVRENENANVHAGRQEALRPNVIQLLDNKDHKWSGIVRDYEDCRELTRQYMLLNDKTGKADVPESNDFPEDKQAQKELARQLFEAILDVDPATADHMHSKRIRTLSNFEVELLAWELLFATGRAQDGILGLAKWSPKSSQDYEKCENFRERFELVKEGCRM
;
A
#
# COMPACT_ATOMS: atom_id res chain seq x y z
N MET A 1 -52.31 2.21 31.56
CA MET A 1 -53.42 1.65 30.75
C MET A 1 -54.26 2.81 30.23
N ALA A 2 -54.19 3.10 28.94
CA ALA A 2 -55.18 3.90 28.23
C ALA A 2 -55.03 3.57 26.73
N THR A 3 -55.96 2.79 26.22
CA THR A 3 -56.12 2.42 24.82
C THR A 3 -56.96 3.46 24.10
N TYR A 4 -56.57 3.85 22.89
CA TYR A 4 -57.46 4.49 21.93
C TYR A 4 -57.38 3.74 20.60
N THR A 5 -58.52 3.15 20.23
CA THR A 5 -58.84 2.56 18.94
C THR A 5 -59.77 3.51 18.18
N ASN A 6 -59.63 3.54 16.85
CA ASN A 6 -60.68 3.64 15.82
C ASN A 6 -60.15 4.42 14.60
N THR A 7 -60.63 4.27 13.37
CA THR A 7 -61.28 3.20 12.59
C THR A 7 -61.47 3.83 11.20
N THR A 8 -61.04 3.08 10.19
CA THR A 8 -61.50 2.97 8.79
C THR A 8 -62.51 3.99 8.22
N SER A 9 -62.19 4.55 7.04
CA SER A 9 -63.15 4.56 5.92
C SER A 9 -62.43 4.62 4.58
N ARG A 10 -63.04 4.01 3.56
CA ARG A 10 -62.48 3.48 2.32
C ARG A 10 -63.37 3.92 1.14
N VAL A 11 -62.82 3.83 -0.09
CA VAL A 11 -63.52 3.70 -1.41
C VAL A 11 -63.95 5.01 -2.12
N PRO A 12 -64.05 5.11 -3.48
CA PRO A 12 -63.43 4.36 -4.61
C PRO A 12 -62.69 5.22 -5.67
N ASP A 13 -61.99 4.52 -6.57
CA ASP A 13 -61.52 4.95 -7.91
C ASP A 13 -62.64 5.29 -8.91
N PRO A 14 -62.29 5.97 -10.02
CA PRO A 14 -62.78 5.57 -11.34
C PRO A 14 -61.69 5.47 -12.43
N VAL A 15 -61.44 4.22 -12.83
CA VAL A 15 -61.41 3.65 -14.20
C VAL A 15 -61.22 4.58 -15.43
N SER A 16 -60.10 4.31 -16.12
CA SER A 16 -59.87 4.07 -17.56
C SER A 16 -60.13 5.16 -18.61
N GLY A 17 -59.04 5.51 -19.30
CA GLY A 17 -59.03 5.99 -20.67
C GLY A 17 -57.77 5.49 -21.39
N HIS A 18 -57.93 4.50 -22.27
CA HIS A 18 -56.91 3.98 -23.16
C HIS A 18 -56.39 5.05 -24.14
N GLN A 19 -55.07 5.21 -24.23
CA GLN A 19 -54.40 5.49 -25.51
C GLN A 19 -53.16 4.60 -25.66
N PRO A 20 -52.95 3.98 -26.83
CA PRO A 20 -51.79 3.14 -27.10
C PRO A 20 -50.59 4.02 -27.41
N VAL A 21 -49.67 4.15 -26.46
CA VAL A 21 -48.37 4.76 -26.71
C VAL A 21 -47.43 3.67 -27.18
N LEU A 22 -46.94 3.89 -28.39
CA LEU A 22 -46.03 3.10 -29.19
C LEU A 22 -44.87 2.50 -28.37
N ASP A 23 -44.68 1.21 -28.56
CA ASP A 23 -43.67 0.35 -27.95
C ASP A 23 -42.24 0.83 -28.31
N PRO A 24 -41.41 1.28 -27.35
CA PRO A 24 -40.03 1.70 -27.61
C PRO A 24 -39.08 0.54 -27.93
N GLU A 25 -39.50 -0.72 -27.73
CA GLU A 25 -38.62 -1.90 -27.89
C GLU A 25 -38.33 -2.31 -29.35
N LEU A 26 -38.92 -1.66 -30.35
CA LEU A 26 -38.64 -1.92 -31.76
C LEU A 26 -37.59 -0.99 -32.40
N ALA A 27 -37.07 0.00 -31.66
CA ALA A 27 -36.04 0.92 -32.17
C ALA A 27 -34.59 0.55 -31.79
N CYS A 28 -34.38 -0.37 -30.85
CA CYS A 28 -33.02 -0.73 -30.38
C CYS A 28 -32.40 -1.96 -31.07
N ARG A 29 -33.08 -2.57 -32.05
CA ARG A 29 -32.67 -3.86 -32.64
C ARG A 29 -32.11 -3.80 -34.07
N ALA A 30 -31.92 -2.61 -34.66
CA ALA A 30 -31.45 -2.47 -36.05
C ALA A 30 -30.12 -1.69 -36.22
N VAL A 31 -29.34 -1.46 -35.15
CA VAL A 31 -27.99 -0.85 -35.22
C VAL A 31 -26.94 -1.69 -34.47
N ARG A 32 -27.19 -2.98 -34.24
CA ARG A 32 -26.31 -3.85 -33.44
C ARG A 32 -25.66 -5.02 -34.20
N GLU A 33 -25.57 -4.95 -35.51
CA GLU A 33 -24.96 -6.02 -36.32
C GLU A 33 -24.04 -5.51 -37.45
N ASN A 34 -23.20 -4.49 -37.21
CA ASN A 34 -22.14 -4.22 -38.20
C ASN A 34 -20.85 -3.49 -37.74
N GLU A 35 -20.55 -3.38 -36.45
CA GLU A 35 -19.33 -2.64 -36.01
C GLU A 35 -18.56 -3.29 -34.85
N ASN A 36 -18.41 -4.62 -34.80
CA ASN A 36 -17.39 -5.19 -33.89
C ASN A 36 -16.75 -6.50 -34.35
N ALA A 37 -16.68 -6.71 -35.66
CA ALA A 37 -15.85 -7.77 -36.26
C ALA A 37 -14.43 -7.30 -36.62
N ASN A 38 -13.97 -6.15 -36.12
CA ASN A 38 -12.70 -5.57 -36.57
C ASN A 38 -11.82 -4.86 -35.51
N VAL A 39 -11.83 -5.32 -34.25
CA VAL A 39 -10.86 -4.83 -33.24
C VAL A 39 -10.20 -5.98 -32.48
N HIS A 40 -9.87 -7.08 -33.15
CA HIS A 40 -8.87 -8.04 -32.66
C HIS A 40 -7.75 -8.22 -33.69
N ALA A 41 -7.33 -7.10 -34.31
CA ALA A 41 -5.97 -7.01 -34.79
C ALA A 41 -5.07 -7.04 -33.55
N GLY A 42 -4.51 -8.22 -33.28
CA GLY A 42 -3.51 -8.43 -32.25
C GLY A 42 -2.39 -7.42 -32.43
N ARG A 43 -2.47 -6.32 -31.69
CA ARG A 43 -1.31 -5.48 -31.41
C ARG A 43 -0.43 -6.39 -30.58
N GLN A 44 0.55 -7.03 -31.22
CA GLN A 44 1.69 -7.56 -30.50
C GLN A 44 2.19 -6.39 -29.67
N GLU A 45 1.86 -6.38 -28.38
CA GLU A 45 2.44 -5.43 -27.46
C GLU A 45 3.93 -5.63 -27.58
N ALA A 46 4.60 -4.62 -28.15
CA ALA A 46 6.04 -4.62 -28.26
C ALA A 46 6.59 -5.02 -26.89
N LEU A 47 7.44 -6.04 -26.89
CA LEU A 47 7.98 -6.63 -25.67
C LEU A 47 8.49 -5.50 -24.80
N ARG A 48 7.90 -5.39 -23.61
CA ARG A 48 8.19 -4.27 -22.73
C ARG A 48 9.68 -4.30 -22.34
N PRO A 49 10.41 -3.17 -22.47
CA PRO A 49 11.77 -3.06 -21.94
C PRO A 49 11.78 -3.36 -20.43
N ASN A 50 12.81 -4.06 -19.96
CA ASN A 50 12.96 -4.33 -18.53
C ASN A 50 13.34 -3.04 -17.77
N VAL A 51 13.13 -3.05 -16.45
CA VAL A 51 13.38 -1.86 -15.62
C VAL A 51 14.83 -1.35 -15.69
N ILE A 52 15.83 -2.21 -15.96
CA ILE A 52 17.23 -1.81 -16.11
C ILE A 52 17.40 -0.91 -17.35
N GLN A 53 16.85 -1.34 -18.48
CA GLN A 53 16.88 -0.57 -19.74
C GLN A 53 16.13 0.75 -19.62
N LEU A 54 15.02 0.76 -18.86
CA LEU A 54 14.25 1.99 -18.61
C LEU A 54 15.06 3.02 -17.79
N LEU A 55 15.94 2.57 -16.89
CA LEU A 55 16.79 3.45 -16.08
C LEU A 55 17.97 4.07 -16.85
N ASP A 56 18.34 3.51 -17.99
CA ASP A 56 19.41 4.05 -18.84
C ASP A 56 18.97 5.32 -19.60
N ASN A 57 17.66 5.50 -19.82
CA ASN A 57 17.15 6.71 -20.44
C ASN A 57 17.07 7.86 -19.43
N LYS A 58 17.95 8.84 -19.57
CA LYS A 58 18.06 10.03 -18.71
C LYS A 58 17.84 11.34 -19.49
N ASP A 59 17.08 11.29 -20.59
CA ASP A 59 16.79 12.49 -21.40
C ASP A 59 15.82 13.46 -20.71
N HIS A 60 15.21 13.04 -19.59
CA HIS A 60 14.20 13.77 -18.83
C HIS A 60 12.98 14.21 -19.66
N LYS A 61 12.73 13.56 -20.81
CA LYS A 61 11.55 13.80 -21.64
C LYS A 61 10.43 12.84 -21.26
N TRP A 62 9.22 13.37 -21.13
CA TRP A 62 8.04 12.54 -20.91
C TRP A 62 7.79 11.65 -22.13
N SER A 63 7.89 10.34 -21.94
CA SER A 63 7.72 9.33 -22.99
C SER A 63 6.58 8.35 -22.71
N GLY A 64 5.82 8.54 -21.62
CA GLY A 64 4.69 7.67 -21.28
C GLY A 64 5.10 6.22 -20.97
N ILE A 65 6.28 6.02 -20.36
CA ILE A 65 6.82 4.70 -20.02
C ILE A 65 5.87 3.89 -19.12
N VAL A 66 5.19 4.59 -18.20
CA VAL A 66 4.15 4.03 -17.33
C VAL A 66 2.81 4.22 -18.04
N ARG A 67 2.18 3.11 -18.43
CA ARG A 67 0.95 3.10 -19.23
C ARG A 67 -0.29 3.35 -18.39
N ASP A 68 -0.36 2.72 -17.22
CA ASP A 68 -1.50 2.76 -16.31
C ASP A 68 -1.07 2.46 -14.86
N TYR A 69 -2.06 2.29 -13.98
CA TYR A 69 -1.85 2.03 -12.55
C TYR A 69 -1.21 0.67 -12.26
N GLU A 70 -1.66 -0.41 -12.91
CA GLU A 70 -1.11 -1.74 -12.66
C GLU A 70 0.31 -1.85 -13.21
N ASP A 71 0.54 -1.24 -14.36
CA ASP A 71 1.87 -1.02 -14.90
C ASP A 71 2.78 -0.32 -13.87
N CYS A 72 2.32 0.81 -13.31
CA CYS A 72 3.08 1.56 -12.30
C CYS A 72 3.45 0.69 -11.09
N ARG A 73 2.51 -0.12 -10.59
CA ARG A 73 2.74 -1.04 -9.47
C ARG A 73 3.79 -2.08 -9.80
N GLU A 74 3.72 -2.70 -10.98
CA GLU A 74 4.67 -3.73 -11.38
C GLU A 74 6.08 -3.16 -11.61
N LEU A 75 6.19 -2.00 -12.27
CA LEU A 75 7.48 -1.31 -12.41
C LEU A 75 8.06 -0.91 -11.06
N THR A 76 7.22 -0.44 -10.13
CA THR A 76 7.66 -0.11 -8.77
C THR A 76 8.20 -1.36 -8.08
N ARG A 77 7.50 -2.49 -8.16
CA ARG A 77 7.95 -3.76 -7.59
C ARG A 77 9.30 -4.19 -8.16
N GLN A 78 9.47 -4.18 -9.49
CA GLN A 78 10.74 -4.53 -10.14
C GLN A 78 11.87 -3.58 -9.77
N TYR A 79 11.57 -2.27 -9.71
CA TYR A 79 12.54 -1.27 -9.32
C TYR A 79 12.99 -1.44 -7.87
N MET A 80 12.08 -1.76 -6.95
CA MET A 80 12.43 -2.05 -5.55
C MET A 80 13.33 -3.28 -5.45
N LEU A 81 13.02 -4.36 -6.18
CA LEU A 81 13.87 -5.56 -6.22
C LEU A 81 15.29 -5.29 -6.71
N LEU A 82 15.49 -4.34 -7.64
CA LEU A 82 16.84 -3.93 -8.07
C LEU A 82 17.63 -3.19 -6.98
N ASN A 83 16.93 -2.56 -6.04
CA ASN A 83 17.54 -1.79 -4.97
C ASN A 83 17.74 -2.62 -3.70
N ASP A 84 17.12 -3.79 -3.60
CA ASP A 84 17.39 -4.73 -2.54
C ASP A 84 18.87 -5.13 -2.58
N LYS A 85 19.49 -5.09 -1.40
CA LYS A 85 20.90 -5.40 -1.16
C LYS A 85 21.07 -6.84 -0.69
N THR A 86 20.11 -7.72 -0.96
CA THR A 86 20.20 -9.15 -0.63
C THR A 86 21.49 -9.73 -1.19
N GLY A 87 22.29 -10.38 -0.32
CA GLY A 87 23.62 -10.91 -0.64
C GLY A 87 24.74 -9.86 -0.79
N LYS A 88 24.44 -8.56 -0.64
CA LYS A 88 25.42 -7.45 -0.60
C LYS A 88 25.52 -6.79 0.78
N ALA A 89 24.52 -7.02 1.64
CA ALA A 89 24.69 -6.91 3.07
C ALA A 89 25.74 -7.97 3.44
N ASP A 90 26.99 -7.54 3.52
CA ASP A 90 28.17 -8.30 3.95
C ASP A 90 28.03 -8.62 5.45
N VAL A 91 26.99 -9.38 5.75
CA VAL A 91 26.50 -9.71 7.07
C VAL A 91 26.55 -11.23 7.16
N PRO A 92 27.09 -11.80 8.24
CA PRO A 92 27.06 -13.24 8.46
C PRO A 92 25.64 -13.77 8.29
N GLU A 93 25.46 -15.02 7.87
CA GLU A 93 24.15 -15.71 7.80
C GLU A 93 23.46 -15.87 9.18
N SER A 94 23.95 -15.18 10.22
CA SER A 94 23.34 -15.09 11.53
C SER A 94 22.09 -14.20 11.46
N ASN A 95 20.99 -14.79 11.02
CA ASN A 95 19.67 -14.23 11.25
C ASN A 95 19.13 -14.80 12.58
N ASP A 96 19.41 -14.10 13.68
CA ASP A 96 18.92 -14.40 15.02
C ASP A 96 17.51 -13.82 15.27
N PHE A 97 16.77 -13.50 14.20
CA PHE A 97 15.36 -13.12 14.31
C PHE A 97 14.54 -14.29 14.89
N PRO A 98 13.75 -14.07 15.96
CA PRO A 98 13.01 -15.16 16.58
C PRO A 98 11.89 -15.68 15.68
N GLU A 99 11.83 -17.00 15.50
CA GLU A 99 10.69 -17.66 14.83
C GLU A 99 9.46 -17.78 15.73
N ASP A 100 9.69 -17.81 17.05
CA ASP A 100 8.63 -17.95 18.04
C ASP A 100 7.79 -16.67 18.16
N LYS A 101 6.47 -16.85 18.12
CA LYS A 101 5.50 -15.73 18.15
C LYS A 101 5.55 -14.95 19.47
N GLN A 102 5.83 -15.61 20.59
CA GLN A 102 5.89 -14.95 21.88
C GLN A 102 7.15 -14.07 21.98
N ALA A 103 8.28 -14.56 21.48
CA ALA A 103 9.51 -13.78 21.37
C ALA A 103 9.34 -12.57 20.42
N GLN A 104 8.71 -12.75 19.25
CA GLN A 104 8.38 -11.64 18.36
C GLN A 104 7.48 -10.59 19.02
N LYS A 105 6.44 -11.04 19.74
CA LYS A 105 5.53 -10.15 20.47
C LYS A 105 6.28 -9.32 21.53
N GLU A 106 7.25 -9.93 22.21
CA GLU A 106 8.07 -9.24 23.20
C GLU A 106 8.98 -8.17 22.56
N LEU A 107 9.54 -8.44 21.37
CA LEU A 107 10.29 -7.44 20.61
C LEU A 107 9.39 -6.29 20.13
N ALA A 108 8.18 -6.60 19.64
CA ALA A 108 7.21 -5.59 19.26
C ALA A 108 6.79 -4.72 20.46
N ARG A 109 6.61 -5.31 21.65
CA ARG A 109 6.35 -4.57 22.90
C ARG A 109 7.47 -3.59 23.23
N GLN A 110 8.74 -4.00 23.08
CA GLN A 110 9.88 -3.11 23.32
C GLN A 110 9.92 -1.93 22.35
N LEU A 111 9.58 -2.14 21.07
CA LEU A 111 9.46 -1.06 20.10
C LEU A 111 8.28 -0.13 20.44
N PHE A 112 7.13 -0.69 20.82
CA PHE A 112 5.98 0.10 21.27
C PHE A 112 6.35 1.04 22.43
N GLU A 113 7.04 0.51 23.44
CA GLU A 113 7.51 1.32 24.58
C GLU A 113 8.52 2.38 24.14
N ALA A 114 9.46 2.04 23.27
CA ALA A 114 10.46 2.99 22.76
C ALA A 114 9.83 4.11 21.91
N ILE A 115 8.81 3.82 21.10
CA ILE A 115 8.08 4.82 20.30
C ILE A 115 7.34 5.82 21.20
N LEU A 116 6.85 5.38 22.36
CA LEU A 116 6.13 6.24 23.31
C LEU A 116 7.08 6.99 24.24
N ASP A 117 8.28 6.47 24.47
CA ASP A 117 9.34 7.08 25.27
C ASP A 117 10.11 8.14 24.46
N VAL A 118 9.37 9.12 23.94
CA VAL A 118 9.94 10.23 23.16
C VAL A 118 10.57 11.25 24.10
N ASP A 119 11.85 11.57 23.85
CA ASP A 119 12.58 12.57 24.62
C ASP A 119 11.81 13.92 24.69
N PRO A 120 11.54 14.48 25.88
CA PRO A 120 10.95 15.80 26.00
C PRO A 120 11.73 16.90 25.24
N ALA A 121 13.04 16.74 25.04
CA ALA A 121 13.85 17.66 24.26
C ALA A 121 13.50 17.68 22.75
N THR A 122 12.94 16.58 22.23
CA THR A 122 12.53 16.44 20.83
C THR A 122 11.01 16.51 20.65
N ALA A 123 10.28 16.77 21.74
CA ALA A 123 8.83 16.90 21.79
C ALA A 123 8.24 17.89 20.76
N ASP A 124 9.01 18.90 20.37
CA ASP A 124 8.58 19.91 19.40
C ASP A 124 8.77 19.50 17.94
N HIS A 125 9.45 18.39 17.68
CA HIS A 125 9.62 17.86 16.34
C HIS A 125 8.28 17.38 15.76
N MET A 126 8.05 17.64 14.47
CA MET A 126 6.77 17.34 13.81
C MET A 126 6.41 15.85 13.87
N HIS A 127 7.40 14.95 13.83
CA HIS A 127 7.16 13.51 13.93
C HIS A 127 6.70 13.10 15.33
N SER A 128 7.33 13.64 16.38
CA SER A 128 6.97 13.43 17.79
C SER A 128 5.53 13.86 18.08
N LYS A 129 5.09 15.00 17.51
CA LYS A 129 3.70 15.46 17.61
C LYS A 129 2.71 14.50 16.96
N ARG A 130 3.05 13.94 15.79
CA ARG A 130 2.19 12.95 15.10
C ARG A 130 2.07 11.65 15.89
N ILE A 131 3.18 11.13 16.41
CA ILE A 131 3.18 9.89 17.20
C ILE A 131 2.27 10.03 18.43
N ARG A 132 2.31 11.18 19.12
CA ARG A 132 1.45 11.45 20.29
C ARG A 132 -0.05 11.50 19.98
N THR A 133 -0.43 11.68 18.72
CA THR A 133 -1.85 11.67 18.30
C THR A 133 -2.35 10.28 17.92
N LEU A 134 -1.45 9.29 17.80
CA LEU A 134 -1.82 7.93 17.47
C LEU A 134 -2.48 7.24 18.67
N SER A 135 -3.47 6.39 18.37
CA SER A 135 -4.02 5.45 19.34
C SER A 135 -3.02 4.34 19.66
N ASN A 136 -3.19 3.68 20.82
CA ASN A 136 -2.35 2.53 21.18
C ASN A 136 -2.35 1.44 20.09
N PHE A 137 -3.50 1.23 19.43
CA PHE A 137 -3.60 0.27 18.33
C PHE A 137 -2.71 0.66 17.13
N GLU A 138 -2.70 1.94 16.75
CA GLU A 138 -1.85 2.42 15.64
C GLU A 138 -0.36 2.35 15.99
N VAL A 139 0.01 2.63 17.25
CA VAL A 139 1.39 2.49 17.72
C VAL A 139 1.80 1.02 17.76
N GLU A 140 0.91 0.11 18.16
CA GLU A 140 1.17 -1.34 18.13
C GLU A 140 1.36 -1.83 16.68
N LEU A 141 0.52 -1.41 15.75
CA LEU A 141 0.70 -1.72 14.32
C LEU A 141 2.05 -1.19 13.79
N LEU A 142 2.41 0.05 14.15
CA LEU A 142 3.68 0.64 13.75
C LEU A 142 4.88 -0.15 14.32
N ALA A 143 4.79 -0.60 15.58
CA ALA A 143 5.83 -1.41 16.21
C ALA A 143 6.02 -2.76 15.49
N TRP A 144 4.93 -3.41 15.07
CA TRP A 144 5.00 -4.64 14.26
C TRP A 144 5.60 -4.39 12.87
N GLU A 145 5.18 -3.34 12.18
CA GLU A 145 5.75 -2.95 10.88
C GLU A 145 7.25 -2.67 10.98
N LEU A 146 7.69 -1.97 12.03
CA LEU A 146 9.11 -1.72 12.30
C LEU A 146 9.87 -3.01 12.59
N LEU A 147 9.31 -3.93 13.39
CA LEU A 147 9.94 -5.21 13.68
C LEU A 147 10.21 -6.01 12.40
N PHE A 148 9.20 -6.17 11.54
CA PHE A 148 9.37 -6.91 10.29
C PHE A 148 10.23 -6.16 9.27
N ALA A 149 10.15 -4.83 9.22
CA ALA A 149 11.05 -4.02 8.41
C ALA A 149 12.51 -4.17 8.86
N THR A 150 12.76 -4.28 10.17
CA THR A 150 14.10 -4.51 10.73
C THR A 150 14.64 -5.88 10.32
N GLY A 151 13.82 -6.93 10.41
CA GLY A 151 14.19 -8.28 9.94
C GLY A 151 14.48 -8.30 8.43
N ARG A 152 13.58 -7.74 7.62
CA ARG A 152 13.79 -7.60 6.17
C ARG A 152 15.05 -6.80 5.84
N ALA A 153 15.30 -5.72 6.56
CA ALA A 153 16.50 -4.91 6.36
C ALA A 153 17.75 -5.74 6.64
N GLN A 154 17.77 -6.55 7.70
CA GLN A 154 18.88 -7.47 7.98
C GLN A 154 19.18 -8.40 6.79
N ASP A 155 18.16 -8.88 6.10
CA ASP A 155 18.27 -9.69 4.88
C ASP A 155 18.61 -8.86 3.60
N GLY A 156 18.86 -7.56 3.77
CA GLY A 156 19.17 -6.62 2.70
C GLY A 156 17.94 -6.09 1.95
N ILE A 157 16.71 -6.39 2.40
CA ILE A 157 15.46 -5.95 1.77
C ILE A 157 15.07 -4.60 2.40
N LEU A 158 15.43 -3.50 1.74
CA LEU A 158 15.26 -2.16 2.30
C LEU A 158 13.97 -1.48 1.83
N GLY A 159 13.41 -1.87 0.68
CA GLY A 159 12.20 -1.25 0.13
C GLY A 159 12.35 0.26 -0.14
N LEU A 160 13.58 0.77 -0.23
CA LEU A 160 13.88 2.18 -0.47
C LEU A 160 14.34 2.38 -1.91
N ALA A 161 13.65 3.29 -2.61
CA ALA A 161 14.11 3.78 -3.90
C ALA A 161 15.40 4.60 -3.77
N LYS A 162 16.29 4.56 -4.78
CA LYS A 162 17.53 5.36 -4.80
C LYS A 162 17.30 6.87 -4.75
N TRP A 163 16.13 7.35 -5.19
CA TRP A 163 15.76 8.77 -5.13
C TRP A 163 15.21 9.19 -3.76
N SER A 164 15.09 8.27 -2.80
CA SER A 164 14.76 8.65 -1.44
C SER A 164 15.87 9.58 -0.92
N PRO A 165 15.55 10.77 -0.38
CA PRO A 165 16.54 11.75 0.06
C PRO A 165 17.50 11.23 1.16
N LYS A 166 17.20 10.05 1.73
CA LYS A 166 18.08 9.32 2.67
C LYS A 166 19.04 8.34 1.98
N SER A 167 19.22 8.38 0.66
CA SER A 167 20.12 7.46 -0.06
C SER A 167 21.59 7.62 0.29
N SER A 168 21.98 8.72 0.95
CA SER A 168 23.33 8.96 1.47
C SER A 168 23.52 8.52 2.91
N GLN A 169 22.48 8.02 3.59
CA GLN A 169 22.67 7.30 4.84
C GLN A 169 23.24 5.94 4.45
N ASP A 170 24.56 5.84 4.55
CA ASP A 170 25.27 4.58 4.34
C ASP A 170 24.54 3.51 5.15
N TYR A 171 24.10 2.47 4.45
CA TYR A 171 23.37 1.38 5.08
C TYR A 171 24.27 0.80 6.17
N GLU A 172 23.89 1.03 7.43
CA GLU A 172 24.66 0.58 8.57
C GLU A 172 24.63 -0.95 8.60
N LYS A 173 25.82 -1.53 8.42
CA LYS A 173 26.02 -2.97 8.54
C LYS A 173 25.94 -3.30 10.01
N CYS A 174 25.08 -4.27 10.34
CA CYS A 174 24.98 -4.85 11.68
C CYS A 174 25.36 -6.32 11.53
N GLU A 175 26.06 -6.88 12.51
CA GLU A 175 26.51 -8.28 12.50
C GLU A 175 25.34 -9.27 12.59
N ASN A 176 24.26 -8.87 13.26
CA ASN A 176 23.07 -9.69 13.51
C ASN A 176 21.80 -8.83 13.62
N PHE A 177 20.64 -9.48 13.63
CA PHE A 177 19.36 -8.79 13.76
C PHE A 177 19.26 -8.08 15.12
N ARG A 178 19.78 -8.66 16.20
CA ARG A 178 19.68 -8.04 17.53
C ARG A 178 20.34 -6.67 17.60
N GLU A 179 21.54 -6.51 17.04
CA GLU A 179 22.24 -5.24 16.98
C GLU A 179 21.42 -4.21 16.18
N ARG A 180 20.90 -4.60 15.01
CA ARG A 180 20.04 -3.74 14.20
C ARG A 180 18.77 -3.33 14.95
N PHE A 181 18.16 -4.27 15.67
CA PHE A 181 16.97 -4.03 16.47
C PHE A 181 17.23 -2.99 17.57
N GLU A 182 18.37 -3.07 18.27
CA GLU A 182 18.74 -2.06 19.27
C GLU A 182 18.91 -0.67 18.64
N LEU A 183 19.57 -0.56 17.48
CA LEU A 183 19.72 0.72 16.77
C LEU A 183 18.36 1.31 16.36
N VAL A 184 17.46 0.49 15.81
CA VAL A 184 16.10 0.93 15.45
C VAL A 184 15.31 1.36 16.69
N LYS A 185 15.42 0.60 17.78
CA LYS A 185 14.75 0.90 19.05
C LYS A 185 15.23 2.22 19.66
N GLU A 186 16.54 2.47 19.70
CA GLU A 186 17.08 3.77 20.13
C GLU A 186 16.63 4.90 19.19
N GLY A 187 16.60 4.64 17.88
CA GLY A 187 16.08 5.60 16.91
C GLY A 187 14.60 5.96 17.08
N CYS A 188 13.81 5.11 17.75
CA CYS A 188 12.41 5.40 18.06
C CYS A 188 12.23 6.37 19.24
N ARG A 189 13.23 6.51 20.12
CA ARG A 189 13.18 7.39 21.29
C ARG A 189 13.55 8.86 20.99
N MET A 190 14.08 9.10 19.79
CA MET A 190 14.51 10.43 19.32
C MET A 190 13.34 11.32 18.92
#